data_AF-A0A2S2PYT1-F1
#
_entry.id   AF-A0A2S2PYT1-F1
#
_cell.length_a   1.000
_cell.length_b   1.000
_cell.length_c   1.000
_cell.angle_alpha   90.00
_cell.angle_beta   90.00
_cell.angle_gamma   90.00
#
_symmetry.space_group_name_H-M   'P 1'
#
loop_
_entity.id
_entity.type
_entity.pdbx_description
1 polymer ?
#
loop_
_entity_poly.entity_id
_entity_poly.type
_entity_poly.pdbx_seq_one_letter_code
_entity_poly.pdbx_strand_id
1 'polypeptide(L)'
;PVLRNLIQLKKQAHKQFKLSNYQHDYFTFSELRKKCKALSIQVHANHILKIENNINSDSKYFWKYIQSLRSNKTNIPATVYLDNIVSDNFNYTTKLFADYFSSVYIDYSKNTNSYDVTLLINHDINLNTWFITKLEIADMLSALNVRSGTGPDGIPSSFLKSCKSALVKPLFYLFNLSLSTGIFPDIWKKSFISGVSAYCLLIHDRIIEYVPFSREVKKLV
;
A
#
# COMPACT_ATOMS: atom_id res chain seq x y z
N PRO A 1 18.63 9.08 22.33
CA PRO A 1 19.93 9.11 23.07
C PRO A 1 19.76 9.01 24.60
N VAL A 2 19.01 9.92 25.22
CA VAL A 2 18.85 9.99 26.69
C VAL A 2 18.16 8.76 27.29
N LEU A 3 17.02 8.33 26.73
CA LEU A 3 16.30 7.13 27.21
C LEU A 3 17.16 5.85 27.10
N ARG A 4 17.97 5.73 26.04
CA ARG A 4 18.84 4.57 25.82
C ARG A 4 19.93 4.49 26.91
N ASN A 5 20.51 5.64 27.27
CA ASN A 5 21.47 5.74 28.36
C ASN A 5 20.82 5.36 29.71
N LEU A 6 19.63 5.91 30.02
CA LEU A 6 18.90 5.55 31.25
C LEU A 6 18.57 4.06 31.34
N ILE A 7 18.20 3.41 30.22
CA ILE A 7 17.98 1.96 30.19
C ILE A 7 19.26 1.18 30.52
N GLN A 8 20.42 1.63 30.03
CA GLN A 8 21.72 1.02 30.35
C GLN A 8 22.07 1.19 31.82
N LEU A 9 21.96 2.42 32.36
CA LEU A 9 22.21 2.72 33.76
C LEU A 9 21.28 1.91 34.68
N LYS A 10 19.99 1.82 34.35
CA LYS A 10 19.02 0.98 35.09
C LYS A 10 19.44 -0.49 35.09
N LYS A 11 19.93 -1.03 33.96
CA LYS A 11 20.40 -2.42 33.86
C LYS A 11 21.65 -2.64 34.73
N GLN A 12 22.59 -1.70 34.71
CA GLN A 12 23.79 -1.75 35.54
C GLN A 12 23.44 -1.70 37.03
N ALA A 13 22.59 -0.77 37.45
CA ALA A 13 22.15 -0.66 38.84
C ALA A 13 21.38 -1.90 39.32
N HIS A 14 20.56 -2.50 38.44
CA HIS A 14 19.89 -3.77 38.77
C HIS A 14 20.90 -4.91 38.98
N LYS A 15 21.92 -5.00 38.12
CA LYS A 15 22.99 -5.99 38.26
C LYS A 15 23.75 -5.79 39.58
N GLN A 16 24.08 -4.54 39.94
CA GLN A 16 24.77 -4.23 41.19
C GLN A 16 23.93 -4.60 42.41
N PHE A 17 22.67 -4.18 42.48
CA PHE A 17 21.76 -4.58 43.54
C PHE A 17 21.64 -6.11 43.69
N LYS A 18 21.60 -6.84 42.57
CA LYS A 18 21.55 -8.31 42.60
C LYS A 18 22.82 -8.97 43.14
N LEU A 19 23.97 -8.30 43.04
CA LEU A 19 25.24 -8.79 43.57
C LEU A 19 25.43 -8.40 45.04
N SER A 20 25.12 -7.16 45.39
CA SER A 20 25.39 -6.61 46.72
C SER A 20 24.30 -6.90 47.74
N ASN A 21 23.04 -7.01 47.28
CA ASN A 21 21.82 -7.10 48.09
C ASN A 21 21.65 -5.98 49.13
N TYR A 22 22.32 -4.84 48.95
CA TYR A 22 22.20 -3.70 49.86
C TYR A 22 21.02 -2.80 49.51
N GLN A 23 20.42 -2.22 50.56
CA GLN A 23 19.27 -1.31 50.46
C GLN A 23 19.56 -0.06 49.61
N HIS A 24 20.78 0.50 49.70
CA HIS A 24 21.14 1.71 48.94
C HIS A 24 21.23 1.44 47.42
N ASP A 25 21.70 0.26 47.02
CA ASP A 25 21.72 -0.15 45.61
C ASP A 25 20.32 -0.40 45.08
N TYR A 26 19.42 -0.94 45.92
CA TYR A 26 18.00 -1.05 45.59
C TYR A 26 17.37 0.33 45.34
N PHE A 27 17.62 1.31 46.21
CA PHE A 27 17.12 2.68 46.02
C PHE A 27 17.61 3.28 44.70
N THR A 28 18.90 3.12 44.39
CA THR A 28 19.49 3.59 43.13
C THR A 28 18.81 2.94 41.92
N PHE A 29 18.61 1.63 41.94
CA PHE A 29 17.88 0.91 40.89
C PHE A 29 16.42 1.39 40.77
N SER A 30 15.72 1.55 41.90
CA SER A 30 14.31 1.98 41.96
C SER A 30 14.13 3.37 41.34
N GLU A 31 15.01 4.33 41.67
CA GLU A 31 15.00 5.68 41.10
C GLU A 31 15.28 5.67 39.59
N LEU A 32 16.26 4.90 39.14
CA LEU A 32 16.53 4.73 37.70
C LEU A 32 15.36 4.08 36.96
N ARG A 33 14.67 3.12 37.59
CA ARG A 33 13.46 2.50 37.03
C ARG A 33 12.32 3.51 36.89
N LYS A 34 12.08 4.34 37.91
CA LYS A 34 11.07 5.42 37.86
C LYS A 34 11.38 6.42 36.74
N LYS A 35 12.62 6.92 36.68
CA LYS A 35 13.09 7.85 35.63
C LYS A 35 12.95 7.25 34.23
N CYS A 36 13.33 5.99 34.04
CA CYS A 36 13.13 5.29 32.77
C CYS A 36 11.66 5.23 32.37
N LYS A 37 10.76 4.88 33.31
CA LYS A 37 9.33 4.76 33.03
C LYS A 37 8.75 6.12 32.62
N ALA A 38 9.03 7.16 33.39
CA ALA A 38 8.56 8.52 33.10
C ALA A 38 9.03 8.99 31.71
N LEU A 39 10.34 8.87 31.42
CA LEU A 39 10.88 9.31 30.14
C LEU A 39 10.38 8.45 28.97
N SER A 40 10.16 7.14 29.17
CA SER A 40 9.60 6.27 28.14
C SER A 40 8.19 6.72 27.74
N ILE A 41 7.35 7.07 28.71
CA ILE A 41 6.00 7.58 28.47
C ILE A 41 6.08 8.89 27.68
N GLN A 42 6.91 9.83 28.13
CA GLN A 42 7.08 11.13 27.47
C GLN A 42 7.60 11.01 26.03
N VAL A 43 8.62 10.18 25.80
CA VAL A 43 9.18 9.96 24.46
C VAL A 43 8.15 9.32 23.53
N HIS A 44 7.35 8.39 24.04
CA HIS A 44 6.29 7.77 23.26
C HIS A 44 5.19 8.79 22.89
N ALA A 45 4.69 9.56 23.86
CA ALA A 45 3.70 10.62 23.61
C ALA A 45 4.19 11.62 22.54
N ASN A 46 5.45 12.08 22.66
CA ASN A 46 6.05 12.97 21.67
C ASN A 46 6.20 12.33 20.28
N HIS A 47 6.42 11.01 20.22
CA HIS A 47 6.47 10.28 18.95
C HIS A 47 5.09 10.21 18.28
N ILE A 48 4.02 9.96 19.05
CA ILE A 48 2.65 9.94 18.55
C ILE A 48 2.24 11.32 18.02
N LEU A 49 2.46 12.39 18.80
CA LEU A 49 2.19 13.76 18.36
C LEU A 49 2.92 14.12 17.06
N LYS A 50 4.17 13.67 16.91
CA LYS A 50 4.92 13.86 15.65
C LYS A 50 4.31 13.09 14.49
N ILE A 51 3.75 11.90 14.72
CA ILE A 51 3.05 11.16 13.68
C ILE A 51 1.79 11.92 13.27
N GLU A 52 0.95 12.28 14.25
CA GLU A 52 -0.33 12.98 14.03
C GLU A 52 -0.15 14.28 13.26
N ASN A 53 0.80 15.12 13.69
CA ASN A 53 1.10 16.40 13.04
C ASN A 53 1.62 16.24 11.60
N ASN A 54 2.19 15.08 11.24
CA ASN A 54 2.76 14.82 9.92
C ASN A 54 1.84 13.98 9.02
N ILE A 55 0.60 13.64 9.43
CA ILE A 55 -0.31 12.82 8.60
C ILE A 55 -0.55 13.46 7.23
N ASN A 56 -0.78 14.77 7.21
CA ASN A 56 -1.10 15.51 5.98
C ASN A 56 0.12 15.74 5.09
N SER A 57 1.33 15.79 5.66
CA SER A 57 2.58 16.08 4.93
C SER A 57 3.32 14.82 4.48
N ASP A 58 3.31 13.75 5.29
CA ASP A 58 3.96 12.47 5.01
C ASP A 58 3.16 11.30 5.58
N SER A 59 2.08 10.96 4.88
CA SER A 59 1.23 9.80 5.22
C SER A 59 1.99 8.48 5.26
N LYS A 60 3.17 8.36 4.62
CA LYS A 60 3.97 7.12 4.67
C LYS A 60 4.50 6.85 6.06
N TYR A 61 4.88 7.89 6.81
CA TYR A 61 5.41 7.74 8.16
C TYR A 61 4.33 7.19 9.12
N PHE A 62 3.11 7.71 9.00
CA PHE A 62 1.93 7.19 9.70
C PHE A 62 1.69 5.71 9.37
N TRP A 63 1.57 5.37 8.09
CA TRP A 63 1.29 3.98 7.69
C TRP A 63 2.41 3.00 8.08
N LYS A 64 3.67 3.45 8.10
CA LYS A 64 4.79 2.66 8.63
C LYS A 64 4.62 2.35 10.11
N TYR A 65 4.21 3.34 10.90
CA TYR A 65 3.93 3.14 12.33
C TYR A 65 2.77 2.17 12.53
N ILE A 66 1.66 2.36 11.82
CA ILE A 66 0.51 1.42 11.86
C ILE A 66 0.95 0.00 11.51
N GLN A 67 1.77 -0.16 10.48
CA GLN A 67 2.27 -1.47 10.08
C GLN A 67 3.19 -2.09 11.13
N SER A 68 3.94 -1.29 11.90
CA SER A 68 4.77 -1.77 13.01
C SER A 68 3.96 -2.26 14.21
N LEU A 69 2.71 -1.79 14.38
CA LEU A 69 1.80 -2.23 15.43
C LEU A 69 1.08 -3.54 15.08
N ARG A 70 1.02 -3.91 13.79
CA ARG A 70 0.36 -5.15 13.35
C ARG A 70 1.23 -6.36 13.72
N SER A 71 0.61 -7.35 14.36
CA SER A 71 1.24 -8.65 14.63
C SER A 71 1.47 -9.47 13.35
N ASN A 72 0.56 -9.35 12.37
CA ASN A 72 0.66 -10.00 11.07
C ASN A 72 1.27 -9.06 10.03
N LYS A 73 2.36 -9.51 9.39
CA LYS A 73 3.08 -8.77 8.34
C LYS A 73 2.47 -8.90 6.95
N THR A 74 1.41 -9.69 6.79
CA THR A 74 0.74 -9.88 5.51
C THR A 74 -0.28 -8.76 5.27
N ASN A 75 -0.31 -8.24 4.04
CA ASN A 75 -1.30 -7.23 3.64
C ASN A 75 -2.72 -7.80 3.49
N ILE A 76 -2.85 -9.13 3.51
CA ILE A 76 -4.12 -9.84 3.37
C ILE A 76 -4.50 -10.38 4.76
N PRO A 77 -5.74 -10.16 5.22
CA PRO A 77 -6.25 -10.76 6.44
C PRO A 77 -6.15 -12.29 6.40
N ALA A 78 -5.86 -12.92 7.54
CA ALA A 78 -5.82 -14.38 7.62
C ALA A 78 -7.19 -15.03 7.36
N THR A 79 -8.27 -14.26 7.55
CA THR A 79 -9.63 -14.70 7.28
C THR A 79 -10.42 -13.50 6.75
N VAL A 80 -11.17 -13.70 5.68
CA VAL A 80 -12.03 -12.68 5.05
C VAL A 80 -13.47 -13.17 5.09
N TYR A 81 -14.38 -12.23 5.35
CA TYR A 81 -15.82 -12.45 5.46
C TYR A 81 -16.52 -11.62 4.38
N LEU A 82 -17.44 -12.24 3.66
CA LEU A 82 -18.39 -11.58 2.78
C LEU A 82 -19.77 -12.18 3.05
N ASP A 83 -20.65 -11.40 3.67
CA ASP A 83 -21.93 -11.85 4.21
C ASP A 83 -21.75 -13.09 5.11
N ASN A 84 -22.29 -14.25 4.70
CA ASN A 84 -22.20 -15.52 5.43
C ASN A 84 -21.03 -16.40 4.98
N ILE A 85 -20.20 -15.94 4.04
CA ILE A 85 -19.10 -16.72 3.48
C ILE A 85 -17.79 -16.30 4.14
N VAL A 86 -17.04 -17.30 4.60
CA VAL A 86 -15.75 -17.13 5.26
C VAL A 86 -14.68 -17.83 4.44
N SER A 87 -13.53 -17.18 4.26
CA SER A 87 -12.38 -17.81 3.63
C SER A 87 -11.08 -17.47 4.35
N ASP A 88 -10.27 -18.49 4.58
CA ASP A 88 -8.89 -18.43 5.05
C ASP A 88 -7.87 -18.85 3.97
N ASN A 89 -8.36 -19.21 2.78
CA ASN A 89 -7.56 -19.63 1.64
C ASN A 89 -7.35 -18.47 0.68
N PHE A 90 -6.12 -18.25 0.23
CA PHE A 90 -5.76 -17.15 -0.66
C PHE A 90 -6.60 -17.09 -1.94
N ASN A 91 -6.82 -18.21 -2.63
CA ASN A 91 -7.56 -18.23 -3.90
C ASN A 91 -9.02 -17.85 -3.69
N TYR A 92 -9.66 -18.43 -2.67
CA TYR A 92 -11.04 -18.11 -2.34
C TYR A 92 -11.19 -16.68 -1.79
N THR A 93 -10.22 -16.21 -1.03
CA THR A 93 -10.14 -14.81 -0.57
C THR A 93 -10.09 -13.84 -1.75
N THR A 94 -9.30 -14.12 -2.79
CA THR A 94 -9.27 -13.26 -3.99
C THR A 94 -10.61 -13.25 -4.72
N LYS A 95 -11.33 -14.38 -4.72
CA LYS A 95 -12.68 -14.46 -5.28
C LYS A 95 -13.69 -13.63 -4.48
N LEU A 96 -13.68 -13.73 -3.14
CA LEU A 96 -14.54 -12.90 -2.29
C LEU A 96 -14.28 -11.40 -2.50
N PHE A 97 -13.01 -10.99 -2.66
CA PHE A 97 -12.71 -9.61 -3.02
C PHE A 97 -13.28 -9.23 -4.38
N ALA A 98 -13.12 -10.08 -5.40
CA ALA A 98 -13.67 -9.81 -6.74
C ALA A 98 -15.20 -9.70 -6.70
N ASP A 99 -15.88 -10.61 -6.00
CA ASP A 99 -17.34 -10.62 -5.84
C ASP A 99 -17.82 -9.33 -5.14
N TYR A 100 -17.21 -8.97 -4.00
CA TYR A 100 -17.52 -7.72 -3.29
C TYR A 100 -17.27 -6.48 -4.14
N PHE A 101 -16.11 -6.39 -4.80
CA PHE A 101 -15.82 -5.21 -5.60
C PHE A 101 -16.78 -5.13 -6.79
N SER A 102 -17.10 -6.25 -7.44
CA SER A 102 -18.09 -6.27 -8.52
C SER A 102 -19.47 -5.79 -8.07
N SER A 103 -19.89 -6.11 -6.83
CA SER A 103 -21.21 -5.76 -6.33
C SER A 103 -21.37 -4.26 -6.02
N VAL A 104 -20.27 -3.57 -5.69
CA VAL A 104 -20.28 -2.11 -5.47
C VAL A 104 -20.05 -1.30 -6.74
N TYR A 105 -19.64 -1.93 -7.85
CA TYR A 105 -19.56 -1.26 -9.15
C TYR A 105 -20.95 -1.19 -9.80
N ILE A 106 -21.26 -0.03 -10.38
CA ILE A 106 -22.48 0.16 -11.15
C ILE A 106 -22.36 -0.65 -12.44
N ASP A 107 -23.22 -1.64 -12.58
CA ASP A 107 -23.35 -2.41 -13.81
C ASP A 107 -24.14 -1.57 -14.84
N TYR A 108 -23.42 -0.79 -15.64
CA TYR A 108 -24.00 0.03 -16.71
C TYR A 108 -24.77 -0.81 -17.75
N SER A 109 -24.59 -2.14 -17.79
CA SER A 109 -25.37 -3.03 -18.65
C SER A 109 -26.77 -3.36 -18.10
N LYS A 110 -27.00 -3.21 -16.78
CA LYS A 110 -28.26 -3.57 -16.12
C LYS A 110 -29.17 -2.38 -15.83
N ASN A 111 -28.67 -1.15 -15.98
CA ASN A 111 -29.41 0.07 -15.69
C ASN A 111 -29.85 0.76 -16.99
N THR A 112 -30.77 0.12 -17.72
CA THR A 112 -31.42 0.69 -18.92
C THR A 112 -32.54 1.67 -18.57
N ASN A 113 -32.54 2.24 -17.37
CA ASN A 113 -33.45 3.32 -17.02
C ASN A 113 -32.78 4.66 -17.34
N SER A 114 -32.93 5.07 -18.60
CA SER A 114 -33.10 6.48 -19.02
C SER A 114 -32.24 7.54 -18.32
N TYR A 115 -30.93 7.33 -18.25
CA TYR A 115 -30.00 8.44 -18.45
C TYR A 115 -29.84 8.58 -19.96
N ASP A 116 -29.82 9.79 -20.50
CA ASP A 116 -29.57 10.07 -21.93
C ASP A 116 -28.29 9.37 -22.43
N VAL A 117 -28.40 8.09 -22.82
CA VAL A 117 -27.33 7.33 -23.47
C VAL A 117 -27.02 7.97 -24.84
N THR A 118 -27.96 8.73 -25.38
CA THR A 118 -27.85 9.67 -26.50
C THR A 118 -26.72 10.70 -26.34
N LEU A 119 -26.34 11.11 -25.12
CA LEU A 119 -25.20 12.03 -24.92
C LEU A 119 -23.84 11.31 -24.87
N LEU A 120 -23.79 10.01 -24.62
CA LEU A 120 -22.54 9.22 -24.55
C LEU A 120 -22.25 8.43 -25.83
N ILE A 121 -23.27 8.09 -26.63
CA ILE A 121 -23.09 7.36 -27.91
C ILE A 121 -22.49 8.27 -29.01
N ASN A 122 -22.59 9.60 -28.89
CA ASN A 122 -22.12 10.51 -29.93
C ASN A 122 -20.60 10.78 -29.93
N HIS A 123 -19.82 10.09 -29.11
CA HIS A 123 -18.38 10.08 -29.23
C HIS A 123 -17.91 8.68 -29.60
N ASP A 124 -18.07 8.31 -30.87
CA ASP A 124 -17.24 7.26 -31.46
C ASP A 124 -15.78 7.69 -31.29
N ILE A 125 -15.12 7.11 -30.28
CA ILE A 125 -13.69 7.35 -30.05
C ILE A 125 -12.94 6.64 -31.17
N ASN A 126 -12.64 7.39 -32.23
CA ASN A 126 -11.86 6.89 -33.34
C ASN A 126 -10.37 6.84 -32.98
N LEU A 127 -9.96 5.73 -32.39
CA LEU A 127 -8.56 5.45 -32.02
C LEU A 127 -7.59 5.47 -33.21
N ASN A 128 -8.08 5.32 -34.45
CA ASN A 128 -7.23 5.38 -35.65
C ASN A 128 -6.64 6.78 -35.88
N THR A 129 -7.20 7.81 -35.27
CA THR A 129 -6.67 9.18 -35.34
C THR A 129 -5.52 9.40 -34.36
N TRP A 130 -5.31 8.49 -33.42
CA TRP A 130 -4.27 8.62 -32.40
C TRP A 130 -2.97 8.01 -32.90
N PHE A 131 -1.90 8.79 -32.78
CA PHE A 131 -0.56 8.38 -33.18
C PHE A 131 0.42 8.69 -32.06
N ILE A 132 1.14 7.66 -31.64
CA ILE A 132 2.12 7.74 -30.56
C ILE A 132 3.51 7.81 -31.18
N THR A 133 4.26 8.84 -30.83
CA THR A 133 5.63 9.05 -31.30
C THR A 133 6.65 8.24 -30.48
N LYS A 134 7.83 8.03 -31.08
CA LYS A 134 8.95 7.38 -30.38
C LYS A 134 9.46 8.19 -29.18
N LEU A 135 9.37 9.52 -29.24
CA LEU A 135 9.78 10.41 -28.17
C LEU A 135 8.85 10.26 -26.95
N GLU A 136 7.54 10.26 -27.17
CA GLU A 136 6.57 10.03 -26.09
C GLU A 136 6.79 8.69 -25.40
N ILE A 137 7.03 7.61 -26.17
CA ILE A 137 7.35 6.29 -25.61
C ILE A 137 8.64 6.36 -24.79
N ALA A 138 9.66 7.02 -25.32
CA ALA A 138 10.94 7.19 -24.65
C ALA A 138 10.78 7.95 -23.32
N ASP A 139 9.96 8.99 -23.28
CA ASP A 139 9.70 9.79 -22.09
C ASP A 139 8.88 9.01 -21.06
N MET A 140 7.84 8.28 -21.50
CA MET A 140 7.05 7.41 -20.66
C MET A 140 7.88 6.30 -20.00
N LEU A 141 8.75 5.64 -20.76
CA LEU A 141 9.69 4.64 -20.22
C LEU A 141 10.66 5.24 -19.19
N SER A 142 11.02 6.52 -19.36
CA SER A 142 11.91 7.23 -18.42
C SER A 142 11.18 7.65 -17.15
N ALA A 143 9.89 8.00 -17.25
CA ALA A 143 9.06 8.36 -16.12
C ALA A 143 8.66 7.16 -15.24
N LEU A 144 8.87 5.92 -15.71
CA LEU A 144 8.52 4.72 -14.96
C LEU A 144 9.15 4.70 -13.55
N ASN A 145 8.32 4.42 -12.56
CA ASN A 145 8.76 4.15 -11.20
C ASN A 145 9.37 2.74 -11.11
N VAL A 146 10.67 2.68 -10.94
CA VAL A 146 11.47 1.44 -10.83
C VAL A 146 11.05 0.55 -9.65
N ARG A 147 10.40 1.12 -8.64
CA ARG A 147 9.92 0.39 -7.44
C ARG A 147 8.50 -0.16 -7.60
N SER A 148 7.84 0.10 -8.72
CA SER A 148 6.52 -0.46 -8.99
C SER A 148 6.61 -1.98 -9.18
N GLY A 149 5.57 -2.68 -8.71
CA GLY A 149 5.45 -4.12 -8.89
C GLY A 149 5.38 -4.53 -10.36
N THR A 150 5.64 -5.80 -10.60
CA THR A 150 5.47 -6.44 -11.91
C THR A 150 3.98 -6.54 -12.24
N GLY A 151 3.62 -6.29 -13.51
CA GLY A 151 2.24 -6.46 -13.97
C GLY A 151 1.90 -7.94 -14.20
N PRO A 152 0.69 -8.25 -14.67
CA PRO A 152 0.32 -9.63 -15.04
C PRO A 152 1.15 -10.17 -16.21
N ASP A 153 1.83 -9.30 -16.95
CA ASP A 153 2.79 -9.62 -18.02
C ASP A 153 4.13 -10.18 -17.52
N GLY A 154 4.41 -10.12 -16.22
CA GLY A 154 5.69 -10.58 -15.68
C GLY A 154 6.86 -9.62 -15.94
N ILE A 155 6.64 -8.44 -16.52
CA ILE A 155 7.70 -7.50 -16.90
C ILE A 155 7.88 -6.40 -15.83
N PRO A 156 9.05 -6.35 -15.15
CA PRO A 156 9.30 -5.34 -14.14
C PRO A 156 9.60 -3.97 -14.78
N SER A 157 9.18 -2.89 -14.12
CA SER A 157 9.40 -1.52 -14.62
C SER A 157 10.88 -1.16 -14.70
N SER A 158 11.73 -1.79 -13.87
CA SER A 158 13.18 -1.68 -13.94
C SER A 158 13.74 -2.16 -15.27
N PHE A 159 13.22 -3.28 -15.79
CA PHE A 159 13.63 -3.84 -17.08
C PHE A 159 13.23 -2.90 -18.22
N LEU A 160 11.97 -2.45 -18.24
CA LEU A 160 11.47 -1.52 -19.27
C LEU A 160 12.30 -0.24 -19.35
N LYS A 161 12.64 0.32 -18.18
CA LYS A 161 13.45 1.53 -18.09
C LYS A 161 14.91 1.31 -18.49
N SER A 162 15.50 0.17 -18.11
CA SER A 162 16.90 -0.16 -18.44
C SER A 162 17.08 -0.52 -19.91
N CYS A 163 16.09 -1.18 -20.51
CA CYS A 163 16.10 -1.60 -21.91
C CYS A 163 15.40 -0.61 -22.85
N LYS A 164 15.15 0.64 -22.39
CA LYS A 164 14.43 1.67 -23.15
C LYS A 164 14.94 1.81 -24.60
N SER A 165 16.25 1.91 -24.79
CA SER A 165 16.85 2.11 -26.12
C SER A 165 16.48 1.01 -27.12
N ALA A 166 16.41 -0.24 -26.66
CA ALA A 166 16.01 -1.38 -27.47
C ALA A 166 14.48 -1.50 -27.63
N LEU A 167 13.71 -1.07 -26.63
CA LEU A 167 12.26 -1.26 -26.57
C LEU A 167 11.44 -0.15 -27.27
N VAL A 168 11.98 1.06 -27.43
CA VAL A 168 11.25 2.18 -28.06
C VAL A 168 10.75 1.81 -29.45
N LYS A 169 11.57 1.16 -30.27
CA LYS A 169 11.20 0.78 -31.65
C LYS A 169 10.08 -0.28 -31.70
N PRO A 170 10.18 -1.45 -31.03
CA PRO A 170 9.11 -2.43 -31.07
C PRO A 170 7.81 -1.93 -30.41
N LEU A 171 7.90 -1.19 -29.29
CA LEU A 171 6.70 -0.61 -28.65
C LEU A 171 6.01 0.42 -29.54
N PHE A 172 6.77 1.24 -30.28
CA PHE A 172 6.21 2.18 -31.25
C PHE A 172 5.38 1.49 -32.32
N TYR A 173 5.86 0.38 -32.88
CA TYR A 173 5.08 -0.37 -33.87
C TYR A 173 3.87 -1.03 -33.23
N LEU A 174 4.04 -1.66 -32.07
CA LEU A 174 2.99 -2.39 -31.39
C LEU A 174 1.82 -1.48 -30.99
N PHE A 175 2.10 -0.33 -30.37
CA PHE A 175 1.06 0.60 -29.90
C PHE A 175 0.28 1.22 -31.06
N ASN A 176 0.97 1.71 -32.09
CA ASN A 176 0.30 2.30 -33.24
C ASN A 176 -0.48 1.25 -34.05
N LEU A 177 0.02 0.01 -34.14
CA LEU A 177 -0.73 -1.08 -34.75
C LEU A 177 -2.00 -1.38 -33.95
N SER A 178 -1.92 -1.50 -32.62
CA SER A 178 -3.08 -1.70 -31.76
C SER A 178 -4.11 -0.58 -31.85
N LEU A 179 -3.66 0.69 -31.91
CA LEU A 179 -4.55 1.84 -32.10
C LEU A 179 -5.25 1.81 -33.47
N SER A 180 -4.51 1.51 -34.55
CA SER A 180 -5.03 1.47 -35.92
C SER A 180 -5.96 0.29 -36.23
N THR A 181 -5.82 -0.81 -35.49
CA THR A 181 -6.61 -2.04 -35.70
C THR A 181 -7.71 -2.20 -34.65
N GLY A 182 -7.63 -1.47 -33.54
CA GLY A 182 -8.45 -1.71 -32.35
C GLY A 182 -8.13 -3.03 -31.62
N ILE A 183 -7.07 -3.74 -32.01
CA ILE A 183 -6.72 -5.06 -31.46
C ILE A 183 -5.59 -4.91 -30.43
N PHE A 184 -5.89 -5.23 -29.18
CA PHE A 184 -4.94 -5.18 -28.07
C PHE A 184 -4.61 -6.58 -27.55
N PRO A 185 -3.35 -6.84 -27.16
CA PRO A 185 -2.94 -8.05 -26.46
C PRO A 185 -3.85 -8.36 -25.26
N ASP A 186 -4.30 -9.61 -25.14
CA ASP A 186 -5.23 -9.99 -24.06
C ASP A 186 -4.63 -9.83 -22.66
N ILE A 187 -3.31 -9.95 -22.54
CA ILE A 187 -2.61 -9.74 -21.27
C ILE A 187 -2.70 -8.29 -20.78
N TRP A 188 -2.83 -7.31 -21.67
CA TRP A 188 -2.98 -5.89 -21.32
C TRP A 188 -4.37 -5.55 -20.80
N LYS A 189 -5.36 -6.40 -21.09
CA LYS A 189 -6.72 -6.29 -20.56
C LYS A 189 -6.84 -6.85 -19.13
N LYS A 190 -5.77 -7.47 -18.61
CA LYS A 190 -5.72 -8.02 -17.25
C LYS A 190 -5.02 -7.04 -16.32
N SER A 191 -5.45 -6.98 -15.06
CA SER A 191 -4.81 -6.18 -14.02
C SER A 191 -4.79 -6.94 -12.69
N PHE A 192 -3.86 -6.56 -11.81
CA PHE A 192 -3.90 -7.04 -10.43
C PHE A 192 -4.82 -6.14 -9.61
N ILE A 193 -5.79 -6.76 -8.94
CA ILE A 193 -6.62 -6.09 -7.95
C ILE A 193 -5.93 -6.26 -6.60
N SER A 194 -5.44 -5.15 -6.03
CA SER A 194 -4.94 -5.12 -4.66
C SER A 194 -5.84 -4.25 -3.80
N GLY A 195 -6.30 -4.80 -2.68
CA GLY A 195 -6.92 -4.00 -1.63
C GLY A 195 -5.90 -3.04 -1.01
N VAL A 196 -6.22 -1.77 -1.02
CA VAL A 196 -5.51 -0.70 -0.31
C VAL A 196 -6.32 -0.38 0.94
N SER A 197 -5.71 -0.45 2.12
CA SER A 197 -6.36 -0.03 3.37
C SER A 197 -6.68 1.48 3.28
N ALA A 198 -7.96 1.86 3.20
CA ALA A 198 -8.35 3.28 3.17
C ALA A 198 -8.70 3.82 4.55
N TYR A 199 -9.13 2.97 5.48
CA TYR A 199 -9.48 3.37 6.83
C TYR A 199 -8.94 2.38 7.86
N CYS A 200 -8.52 2.91 9.00
CA CYS A 200 -8.11 2.17 10.18
C CYS A 200 -8.59 2.98 11.39
N LEU A 201 -9.73 2.60 11.98
CA LEU A 201 -10.12 3.15 13.28
C LEU A 201 -9.20 2.58 14.34
N LEU A 202 -8.40 3.44 14.95
CA LEU A 202 -7.62 3.12 16.15
C LEU A 202 -8.50 3.40 17.37
N ILE A 203 -8.89 2.34 18.07
CA ILE A 203 -9.40 2.46 19.43
C ILE A 203 -8.42 1.69 20.32
N HIS A 204 -7.81 2.39 21.27
CA HIS A 204 -6.87 1.80 22.24
C HIS A 204 -5.76 0.96 21.59
N ASP A 205 -5.08 1.53 20.60
CA ASP A 205 -3.93 0.91 19.90
C ASP A 205 -4.24 -0.41 19.17
N ARG A 206 -5.52 -0.70 18.89
CA ARG A 206 -5.96 -1.84 18.07
C ARG A 206 -6.69 -1.38 16.82
N ILE A 207 -6.39 -2.06 15.71
CA ILE A 207 -7.11 -1.91 14.44
C ILE A 207 -8.44 -2.63 14.61
N ILE A 208 -9.55 -1.89 14.62
CA ILE A 208 -10.88 -2.47 14.80
C ILE A 208 -11.58 -2.71 13.47
N GLU A 209 -11.31 -1.89 12.46
CA GLU A 209 -12.02 -1.94 11.19
C GLU A 209 -11.05 -1.78 10.02
N TYR A 210 -11.17 -2.70 9.05
CA TYR A 210 -10.40 -2.71 7.82
C TYR A 210 -11.35 -2.54 6.65
N VAL A 211 -11.31 -1.36 6.01
CA VAL A 211 -12.05 -1.11 4.77
C VAL A 211 -11.07 -1.17 3.61
N PRO A 212 -11.11 -2.23 2.77
CA PRO A 212 -10.30 -2.32 1.57
C PRO A 212 -10.88 -1.44 0.47
N PHE A 213 -10.09 -0.49 0.01
CA PHE A 213 -10.34 0.29 -1.20
C PHE A 213 -9.59 -0.33 -2.38
N SER A 214 -10.20 -0.38 -3.55
CA SER A 214 -9.51 -0.89 -4.74
C SER A 214 -8.61 0.19 -5.34
N ARG A 215 -7.32 -0.12 -5.55
CA ARG A 215 -6.48 0.67 -6.44
C ARG A 215 -6.19 -0.17 -7.66
N GLU A 216 -6.72 0.26 -8.80
CA GLU A 216 -6.27 -0.27 -10.09
C GLU A 216 -4.81 0.12 -10.29
N VAL A 217 -3.91 -0.85 -10.26
CA VAL A 217 -2.54 -0.65 -10.75
C VAL A 217 -2.58 -0.88 -12.26
N LYS A 218 -3.15 0.09 -12.98
CA LYS A 218 -2.95 0.18 -14.43
C LYS A 218 -1.51 0.63 -14.65
N LYS A 219 -0.62 -0.30 -15.04
CA LYS A 219 0.52 0.13 -15.85
C LYS A 219 -0.10 0.56 -17.17
N LEU A 220 0.12 1.83 -17.51
CA LEU A 220 -0.23 2.38 -18.81
C LEU A 220 0.40 1.44 -19.86
N VAL A 221 -0.47 0.70 -20.51
CA VAL A 221 -0.28 0.39 -21.91
C VAL A 221 -1.33 1.16 -22.67
#